data_AF-A0A2K1ITX8-F1
#
_entry.id   AF-A0A2K1ITX8-F1
#
_cell.length_a   1.000
_cell.length_b   1.000
_cell.length_c   1.000
_cell.angle_alpha   90.00
_cell.angle_beta   90.00
_cell.angle_gamma   90.00
#
_symmetry.space_group_name_H-M   'P 1'
#
loop_
_entity.id
_entity.type
_entity.pdbx_description
1 polymer ?
#
loop_
_entity_poly.entity_id
_entity_poly.type
_entity_poly.pdbx_seq_one_letter_code
_entity_poly.pdbx_strand_id
1 'polypeptide(L)'
;MKGEEPVAADDGVESNKQEVSGVGGDSAVGSEGVSLPLTVDVMEGKSGVESGWFPRANELPLRPPRAIESNFTHWVALDVGKEFHDQYIYRHGNGLCVIGLLPTHAAFKPTPAVTAVDFNVGKQNRADAKVSGKRKRNAILLHPDSVLCKVMVGEVFYLIRCCVRGVMLEVNERLIKEPTLLNTRADTEGHIGIMMPSSEDWSRACKTFLTMDQYKARRGIV
;
A
#
# COMPACT_ATOMS: atom_id res chain seq x y z
N MET A 1 56.30 18.83 5.57
CA MET A 1 55.77 18.08 4.41
C MET A 1 54.45 18.77 4.04
N LYS A 2 54.47 19.86 3.28
CA LYS A 2 54.42 20.00 1.80
C LYS A 2 53.21 19.32 1.14
N GLY A 3 52.46 20.14 0.39
CA GLY A 3 51.30 19.83 -0.48
C GLY A 3 50.00 20.42 0.08
N GLU A 4 49.53 21.64 -0.21
CA GLU A 4 49.28 22.34 -1.49
C GLU A 4 48.29 21.60 -2.41
N GLU A 5 47.00 21.97 -2.30
CA GLU A 5 46.01 22.05 -3.40
C GLU A 5 46.43 23.16 -4.41
N PRO A 6 45.74 23.47 -5.55
CA PRO A 6 44.41 23.07 -6.06
C PRO A 6 44.36 22.85 -7.61
N VAL A 7 43.18 22.74 -8.22
CA VAL A 7 42.64 23.68 -9.25
C VAL A 7 41.42 23.05 -9.97
N ALA A 8 40.44 23.92 -10.23
CA ALA A 8 39.08 23.71 -10.69
C ALA A 8 38.88 23.76 -12.21
N ALA A 9 37.59 23.61 -12.60
CA ALA A 9 36.91 24.16 -13.80
C ALA A 9 37.12 23.38 -15.12
N ASP A 10 36.20 23.29 -16.07
CA ASP A 10 34.83 23.81 -16.25
C ASP A 10 34.14 23.07 -17.42
N ASP A 11 32.85 23.36 -17.61
CA ASP A 11 32.10 23.41 -18.88
C ASP A 11 31.98 22.15 -19.78
N GLY A 12 30.77 21.61 -19.95
CA GLY A 12 29.81 22.05 -20.98
C GLY A 12 29.45 20.79 -21.79
N VAL A 13 28.28 20.57 -22.40
CA VAL A 13 27.46 21.46 -23.23
C VAL A 13 26.08 20.80 -23.40
N GLU A 14 25.05 21.63 -23.31
CA GLU A 14 23.65 21.40 -23.74
C GLU A 14 23.55 20.96 -25.20
N SER A 15 22.54 20.15 -25.52
CA SER A 15 21.99 20.11 -26.88
C SER A 15 20.48 19.95 -26.85
N ASN A 16 19.80 21.09 -26.92
CA ASN A 16 18.44 21.19 -27.41
C ASN A 16 18.47 22.17 -28.60
N LYS A 17 18.14 21.72 -29.81
CA LYS A 17 17.74 22.60 -30.91
C LYS A 17 16.72 21.91 -31.81
N GLN A 18 15.55 22.53 -31.81
CA GLN A 18 14.47 22.46 -32.76
C GLN A 18 14.76 23.53 -33.83
N GLU A 19 14.68 23.22 -35.14
CA GLU A 19 14.07 24.12 -36.12
C GLU A 19 13.91 23.51 -37.53
N VAL A 20 13.12 24.22 -38.31
CA VAL A 20 12.24 23.82 -39.41
C VAL A 20 12.67 24.53 -40.70
N SER A 21 12.43 23.94 -41.88
CA SER A 21 12.11 24.59 -43.17
C SER A 21 11.88 23.48 -44.21
N GLY A 22 10.94 23.50 -45.16
CA GLY A 22 10.01 24.51 -45.65
C GLY A 22 10.23 24.75 -47.15
N VAL A 23 9.42 24.11 -48.03
CA VAL A 23 8.97 24.50 -49.40
C VAL A 23 8.19 23.30 -49.97
N GLY A 24 7.05 23.38 -50.66
CA GLY A 24 6.24 24.44 -51.24
C GLY A 24 5.36 23.76 -52.32
N GLY A 25 4.11 24.20 -52.54
CA GLY A 25 3.30 23.69 -53.65
C GLY A 25 1.78 23.86 -53.47
N ASP A 26 1.28 24.98 -54.00
CA ASP A 26 -0.11 25.41 -54.09
C ASP A 26 -1.05 24.43 -54.82
N SER A 27 -2.33 24.36 -54.42
CA SER A 27 -3.43 24.90 -55.24
C SER A 27 -4.81 24.67 -54.60
N ALA A 28 -5.70 25.61 -54.94
CA ALA A 28 -6.92 25.98 -54.25
C ALA A 28 -8.19 25.26 -54.74
N VAL A 29 -9.32 25.71 -54.17
CA VAL A 29 -10.74 25.59 -54.60
C VAL A 29 -11.46 24.40 -53.94
N GLY A 30 -12.59 24.55 -53.25
CA GLY A 30 -13.50 25.67 -53.06
C GLY A 30 -14.58 25.28 -52.04
N SER A 31 -15.15 26.30 -51.41
CA SER A 31 -16.23 26.25 -50.43
C SER A 31 -17.55 25.77 -51.03
N GLU A 32 -18.26 24.86 -50.37
CA GLU A 32 -19.74 24.88 -50.30
C GLU A 32 -20.18 24.29 -48.96
N GLY A 33 -20.92 25.09 -48.18
CA GLY A 33 -21.59 24.63 -46.97
C GLY A 33 -22.87 23.89 -47.31
N VAL A 34 -23.11 22.77 -46.64
CA VAL A 34 -24.42 22.13 -46.59
C VAL A 34 -24.71 21.73 -45.15
N SER A 35 -25.70 22.39 -44.58
CA SER A 35 -26.36 22.04 -43.32
C SER A 35 -27.07 20.69 -43.48
N LEU A 36 -26.92 19.79 -42.52
CA LEU A 36 -27.75 18.57 -42.44
C LEU A 36 -28.47 18.52 -41.08
N PRO A 37 -29.78 18.21 -41.07
CA PRO A 37 -30.64 18.39 -39.91
C PRO A 37 -30.45 17.27 -38.88
N LEU A 38 -30.65 17.64 -37.60
CA LEU A 38 -30.88 16.72 -36.49
C LEU A 38 -32.28 16.10 -36.66
N THR A 39 -32.34 14.86 -37.15
CA THR A 39 -33.51 13.99 -37.00
C THR A 39 -33.17 12.85 -36.06
N VAL A 40 -33.83 12.85 -34.91
CA VAL A 40 -33.85 11.75 -33.94
C VAL A 40 -34.75 10.65 -34.47
N ASP A 41 -34.17 9.61 -35.08
CA ASP A 41 -34.91 8.40 -35.40
C ASP A 41 -35.04 7.53 -34.15
N VAL A 42 -36.24 7.56 -33.55
CA VAL A 42 -36.67 6.56 -32.58
C VAL A 42 -36.91 5.26 -33.33
N MET A 43 -35.91 4.38 -33.35
CA MET A 43 -36.08 2.99 -33.80
C MET A 43 -36.51 2.11 -32.63
N GLU A 44 -37.81 1.92 -32.51
CA GLU A 44 -38.42 0.86 -31.71
C GLU A 44 -38.31 -0.46 -32.49
N GLY A 45 -37.59 -1.46 -31.96
CA GLY A 45 -37.76 -2.83 -32.41
C GLY A 45 -36.55 -3.78 -32.32
N LYS A 46 -36.72 -4.77 -31.43
CA LYS A 46 -36.30 -6.18 -31.53
C LYS A 46 -34.92 -6.58 -30.97
N SER A 47 -34.99 -7.01 -29.72
CA SER A 47 -34.50 -8.30 -29.18
C SER A 47 -33.46 -9.06 -30.00
N GLY A 48 -32.30 -9.29 -29.38
CA GLY A 48 -31.48 -10.46 -29.68
C GLY A 48 -30.02 -10.16 -30.02
N VAL A 49 -29.28 -9.60 -29.08
CA VAL A 49 -27.83 -9.84 -28.99
C VAL A 49 -27.49 -9.98 -27.52
N GLU A 50 -27.44 -11.21 -26.99
CA GLU A 50 -26.84 -11.46 -25.68
C GLU A 50 -25.35 -11.18 -25.80
N SER A 51 -24.95 -9.96 -25.46
CA SER A 51 -23.57 -9.57 -25.27
C SER A 51 -23.04 -10.16 -23.95
N GLY A 52 -22.91 -11.50 -23.91
CA GLY A 52 -22.38 -12.26 -22.77
C GLY A 52 -20.91 -12.01 -22.41
N TRP A 53 -20.32 -10.92 -22.92
CA TRP A 53 -18.96 -10.49 -22.61
C TRP A 53 -18.90 -9.54 -21.42
N PHE A 54 -20.00 -8.86 -21.09
CA PHE A 54 -20.04 -7.92 -19.98
C PHE A 54 -21.16 -8.30 -19.01
N PRO A 55 -20.89 -8.32 -17.68
CA PRO A 55 -21.93 -8.54 -16.68
C PRO A 55 -23.02 -7.49 -16.81
N ARG A 56 -24.25 -7.86 -16.50
CA ARG A 56 -25.37 -6.92 -16.49
C ARG A 56 -25.14 -5.87 -15.40
N ALA A 57 -25.70 -4.67 -15.57
CA ALA A 57 -25.48 -3.57 -14.62
C ALA A 57 -25.90 -3.92 -13.17
N ASN A 58 -26.87 -4.81 -12.99
CA ASN A 58 -27.31 -5.32 -11.68
C ASN A 58 -26.43 -6.45 -11.11
N GLU A 59 -25.52 -7.00 -11.91
CA GLU A 59 -24.52 -8.01 -11.50
C GLU A 59 -23.18 -7.37 -11.13
N LEU A 60 -23.00 -6.07 -11.43
CA LEU A 60 -21.83 -5.32 -11.02
C LEU A 60 -21.86 -5.09 -9.50
N PRO A 61 -20.70 -5.13 -8.83
CA PRO A 61 -20.63 -4.80 -7.42
C PRO A 61 -21.01 -3.33 -7.20
N LEU A 62 -21.63 -3.03 -6.06
CA LEU A 62 -22.06 -1.67 -5.68
C LEU A 62 -20.93 -0.64 -5.74
N ARG A 63 -19.69 -1.10 -5.55
CA ARG A 63 -18.48 -0.31 -5.72
C ARG A 63 -17.37 -1.19 -6.29
N PRO A 64 -16.40 -0.60 -7.00
CA PRO A 64 -15.18 -1.32 -7.32
C PRO A 64 -14.50 -1.85 -6.04
N PRO A 65 -13.89 -3.05 -6.07
CA PRO A 65 -13.09 -3.55 -4.96
C PRO A 65 -11.97 -2.57 -4.58
N ARG A 66 -11.64 -2.47 -3.29
CA ARG A 66 -10.51 -1.67 -2.82
C ARG A 66 -9.21 -2.35 -3.27
N ALA A 67 -8.13 -1.58 -3.45
CA ALA A 67 -6.82 -2.14 -3.80
C ALA A 67 -6.36 -3.26 -2.85
N ILE A 68 -6.72 -3.14 -1.56
CA ILE A 68 -6.42 -4.16 -0.55
C ILE A 68 -7.21 -5.45 -0.75
N GLU A 69 -8.43 -5.35 -1.27
CA GLU A 69 -9.32 -6.48 -1.54
C GLU A 69 -8.93 -7.23 -2.82
N SER A 70 -8.45 -6.51 -3.84
CA SER A 70 -8.10 -7.10 -5.14
C SER A 70 -6.64 -7.54 -5.26
N ASN A 71 -5.71 -6.79 -4.68
CA ASN A 71 -4.28 -6.95 -4.96
C ASN A 71 -3.53 -7.73 -3.87
N PHE A 72 -4.16 -7.95 -2.72
CA PHE A 72 -3.52 -8.58 -1.57
C PHE A 72 -4.26 -9.84 -1.13
N THR A 73 -3.48 -10.85 -0.74
CA THR A 73 -3.97 -12.00 0.01
C THR A 73 -3.94 -11.68 1.50
N HIS A 74 -5.07 -11.88 2.18
CA HIS A 74 -5.22 -11.56 3.59
C HIS A 74 -4.82 -12.75 4.48
N TRP A 75 -3.78 -12.56 5.29
CA TRP A 75 -3.36 -13.49 6.33
C TRP A 75 -3.54 -12.88 7.71
N VAL A 76 -3.72 -13.74 8.71
CA VAL A 76 -3.90 -13.36 10.10
C VAL A 76 -2.90 -14.08 10.98
N ALA A 77 -2.21 -13.33 11.84
CA ALA A 77 -1.44 -13.87 12.95
C ALA A 77 -2.20 -13.58 14.25
N LEU A 78 -2.69 -14.64 14.90
CA LEU A 78 -3.38 -14.55 16.19
C LEU A 78 -2.38 -14.53 17.35
N ASP A 79 -2.77 -13.87 18.44
CA ASP A 79 -2.13 -13.97 19.75
C ASP A 79 -0.60 -13.79 19.70
N VAL A 80 -0.13 -12.81 18.92
CA VAL A 80 1.31 -12.66 18.65
C VAL A 80 2.04 -12.18 19.90
N GLY A 81 2.68 -13.13 20.59
CA GLY A 81 3.41 -12.93 21.84
C GLY A 81 2.51 -12.87 23.08
N LYS A 82 1.27 -12.38 22.96
CA LYS A 82 0.27 -12.34 24.05
C LYS A 82 -1.14 -12.49 23.50
N GLU A 83 -2.05 -12.98 24.33
CA GLU A 83 -3.47 -13.11 23.97
C GLU A 83 -4.07 -11.79 23.45
N PHE A 84 -4.92 -11.91 22.43
CA PHE A 84 -5.56 -10.81 21.72
C PHE A 84 -4.59 -9.80 21.09
N HIS A 85 -3.34 -10.18 20.82
CA HIS A 85 -2.42 -9.37 20.00
C HIS A 85 -2.52 -9.80 18.54
N ASP A 86 -3.73 -9.64 18.00
CA ASP A 86 -4.10 -10.07 16.66
C ASP A 86 -3.64 -9.06 15.60
N GLN A 87 -2.87 -9.54 14.63
CA GLN A 87 -2.31 -8.73 13.56
C GLN A 87 -2.69 -9.31 12.21
N TYR A 88 -2.92 -8.45 11.23
CA TYR A 88 -3.07 -8.87 9.85
C TYR A 88 -1.74 -8.74 9.10
N ILE A 89 -1.51 -9.64 8.15
CA ILE A 89 -0.42 -9.58 7.19
C ILE A 89 -1.02 -9.69 5.79
N TYR A 90 -1.06 -8.58 5.07
CA TYR A 90 -1.61 -8.54 3.72
C TYR A 90 -0.48 -8.65 2.72
N ARG A 91 -0.47 -9.73 1.95
CA ARG A 91 0.62 -10.05 1.02
C ARG A 91 0.20 -9.75 -0.41
N HIS A 92 0.95 -8.88 -1.08
CA HIS A 92 0.81 -8.65 -2.50
C HIS A 92 1.57 -9.71 -3.31
N GLY A 93 1.18 -9.92 -4.57
CA GLY A 93 1.81 -10.90 -5.48
C GLY A 93 3.29 -10.63 -5.79
N ASN A 94 3.78 -9.42 -5.56
CA ASN A 94 5.19 -9.04 -5.68
C ASN A 94 6.01 -9.32 -4.41
N GLY A 95 5.41 -9.95 -3.39
CA GLY A 95 6.07 -10.33 -2.15
C GLY A 95 6.09 -9.26 -1.06
N LEU A 96 5.58 -8.05 -1.32
CA LEU A 96 5.38 -7.04 -0.28
C LEU A 96 4.31 -7.48 0.71
N CYS A 97 4.55 -7.22 1.99
CA CYS A 97 3.63 -7.49 3.08
C CYS A 97 3.33 -6.19 3.83
N VAL A 98 2.05 -5.88 3.96
CA VAL A 98 1.55 -4.79 4.82
C VAL A 98 1.11 -5.40 6.15
N ILE A 99 1.61 -4.86 7.25
CA ILE A 99 1.27 -5.32 8.60
C ILE A 99 0.41 -4.28 9.28
N GLY A 100 -0.60 -4.72 10.02
CA GLY A 100 -1.36 -3.87 10.92
C GLY A 100 -2.17 -4.64 11.94
N LEU A 101 -3.06 -3.94 12.63
CA LEU A 101 -3.84 -4.50 13.75
C LEU A 101 -5.22 -4.94 13.29
N LEU A 102 -5.67 -6.08 13.80
CA LEU A 102 -7.04 -6.54 13.61
C LEU A 102 -8.00 -5.87 14.60
N PRO A 103 -9.30 -5.73 14.28
CA PRO A 103 -10.28 -5.12 15.18
C PRO A 103 -10.41 -5.79 16.56
N THR A 104 -10.07 -7.09 16.68
CA THR A 104 -10.07 -7.80 17.96
C THR A 104 -8.87 -7.51 18.85
N HIS A 105 -7.90 -6.75 18.36
CA HIS A 105 -6.66 -6.48 19.07
C HIS A 105 -6.92 -5.83 20.43
N ALA A 106 -6.16 -6.23 21.45
CA ALA A 106 -6.34 -5.79 22.83
C ALA A 106 -6.26 -4.27 23.01
N ALA A 107 -5.52 -3.57 22.14
CA ALA A 107 -5.43 -2.10 22.12
C ALA A 107 -6.76 -1.39 21.76
N PHE A 108 -7.72 -2.10 21.16
CA PHE A 108 -9.02 -1.53 20.76
C PHE A 108 -10.15 -1.86 21.73
N LYS A 109 -9.93 -2.75 22.69
CA LYS A 109 -10.91 -3.12 23.73
C LYS A 109 -11.11 -2.05 24.81
N PRO A 110 -10.05 -1.47 25.41
CA PRO A 110 -10.22 -0.48 26.45
C PRO A 110 -10.73 0.86 25.89
N THR A 111 -11.47 1.58 26.72
CA THR A 111 -11.75 3.01 26.55
C THR A 111 -10.88 3.74 27.58
N PRO A 112 -10.04 4.73 27.21
CA PRO A 112 -10.03 5.53 25.98
C PRO A 112 -9.42 4.84 24.75
N ALA A 113 -9.60 5.45 23.57
CA ALA A 113 -8.99 5.03 22.31
C ALA A 113 -7.45 5.17 22.32
N VAL A 114 -6.79 4.73 21.24
CA VAL A 114 -5.33 4.83 21.12
C VAL A 114 -4.88 6.28 21.23
N THR A 115 -3.98 6.55 22.18
CA THR A 115 -3.53 7.90 22.51
C THR A 115 -2.24 8.28 21.77
N ALA A 116 -1.36 7.31 21.49
CA ALA A 116 -0.11 7.55 20.80
C ALA A 116 0.51 6.27 20.22
N VAL A 117 1.39 6.42 19.23
CA VAL A 117 2.19 5.34 18.66
C VAL A 117 3.66 5.73 18.67
N ASP A 118 4.49 4.88 19.25
CA ASP A 118 5.94 5.07 19.38
C ASP A 118 6.71 4.04 18.56
N PHE A 119 7.46 4.51 17.56
CA PHE A 119 8.34 3.67 16.74
C PHE A 119 9.77 3.56 17.30
N ASN A 120 10.06 4.20 18.43
CA ASN A 120 11.32 4.06 19.13
C ASN A 120 11.35 2.78 19.98
N VAL A 121 11.82 1.69 19.37
CA VAL A 121 11.84 0.37 19.98
C VAL A 121 13.26 -0.14 20.13
N GLY A 122 13.68 -0.32 21.38
CA GLY A 122 15.03 -0.79 21.71
C GLY A 122 16.09 0.30 21.50
N LYS A 123 17.06 0.04 20.61
CA LYS A 123 18.24 0.91 20.39
C LYS A 123 18.13 1.82 19.16
N GLN A 124 17.09 1.65 18.34
CA GLN A 124 16.93 2.40 17.09
C GLN A 124 15.46 2.69 16.83
N ASN A 125 15.17 3.92 16.43
CA ASN A 125 13.85 4.30 15.96
C ASN A 125 13.59 3.74 14.56
N ARG A 126 12.45 3.05 14.40
CA ARG A 126 12.09 2.43 13.11
C ARG A 126 11.70 3.46 12.05
N ALA A 127 11.24 4.65 12.45
CA ALA A 127 10.94 5.75 11.54
C ALA A 127 12.19 6.27 10.81
N ASP A 128 13.38 6.13 11.42
CA ASP A 128 14.62 6.62 10.81
C ASP A 128 15.12 5.69 9.67
N ALA A 129 14.52 4.51 9.51
CA ALA A 129 14.93 3.50 8.56
C ALA A 129 14.45 3.83 7.13
N LYS A 130 15.17 4.72 6.44
CA LYS A 130 14.87 5.09 5.05
C LYS A 130 15.58 4.16 4.07
N VAL A 131 14.84 3.20 3.54
CA VAL A 131 15.35 2.23 2.56
C VAL A 131 15.51 2.87 1.19
N SER A 132 16.72 2.79 0.62
CA SER A 132 17.02 3.41 -0.68
C SER A 132 17.76 2.49 -1.66
N GLY A 133 17.47 2.69 -2.94
CA GLY A 133 18.13 2.03 -4.08
C GLY A 133 17.81 0.54 -4.27
N LYS A 134 18.22 -0.01 -5.41
CA LYS A 134 18.00 -1.43 -5.80
C LYS A 134 18.51 -2.43 -4.77
N ARG A 135 19.56 -2.07 -4.01
CA ARG A 135 20.17 -2.92 -2.97
C ARG A 135 19.53 -2.74 -1.58
N LYS A 136 18.42 -1.99 -1.46
CA LYS A 136 17.72 -1.72 -0.19
C LYS A 136 18.69 -1.28 0.91
N ARG A 137 19.53 -0.27 0.62
CA ARG A 137 20.49 0.26 1.59
C ARG A 137 19.73 0.79 2.80
N ASN A 138 20.31 0.62 4.00
CA ASN A 138 19.73 0.98 5.30
C ASN A 138 18.49 0.19 5.72
N ALA A 139 18.11 -0.84 4.97
CA ALA A 139 16.98 -1.66 5.34
C ALA A 139 17.31 -2.54 6.55
N ILE A 140 16.35 -2.64 7.46
CA ILE A 140 16.51 -3.38 8.70
C ILE A 140 15.92 -4.77 8.50
N LEU A 141 16.74 -5.80 8.71
CA LEU A 141 16.25 -7.17 8.80
C LEU A 141 15.61 -7.40 10.17
N LEU A 142 14.35 -7.77 10.18
CA LEU A 142 13.58 -8.06 11.37
C LEU A 142 13.26 -9.55 11.47
N HIS A 143 13.17 -10.05 12.69
CA HIS A 143 12.72 -11.39 13.03
C HIS A 143 11.23 -11.36 13.43
N PRO A 144 10.51 -12.50 13.40
CA PRO A 144 9.09 -12.54 13.74
C PRO A 144 8.75 -11.89 15.10
N ASP A 145 9.65 -12.08 16.07
CA ASP A 145 9.53 -11.55 17.43
C ASP A 145 10.00 -10.10 17.60
N SER A 146 10.54 -9.48 16.55
CA SER A 146 10.99 -8.10 16.60
C SER A 146 9.80 -7.17 16.76
N VAL A 147 9.91 -6.22 17.68
CA VAL A 147 8.91 -5.17 17.88
C VAL A 147 9.06 -4.12 16.77
N LEU A 148 7.93 -3.76 16.17
CA LEU A 148 7.79 -2.69 15.17
C LEU A 148 7.51 -1.34 15.85
N CYS A 149 6.52 -1.31 16.74
CA CYS A 149 6.14 -0.12 17.49
C CYS A 149 5.46 -0.48 18.82
N LYS A 150 5.29 0.53 19.66
CA LYS A 150 4.45 0.49 20.86
C LYS A 150 3.20 1.31 20.59
N VAL A 151 2.04 0.70 20.79
CA VAL A 151 0.75 1.39 20.72
C VAL A 151 0.32 1.72 22.14
N MET A 152 0.15 2.99 22.46
CA MET A 152 -0.19 3.47 23.80
C MET A 152 -1.70 3.74 23.90
N VAL A 153 -2.29 3.29 25.00
CA VAL A 153 -3.69 3.53 25.36
C VAL A 153 -3.70 3.96 26.82
N GLY A 154 -3.84 5.27 27.05
CA GLY A 154 -3.63 5.85 28.38
C GLY A 154 -2.19 5.59 28.86
N GLU A 155 -2.05 4.90 29.99
CA GLU A 155 -0.75 4.55 30.59
C GLU A 155 -0.24 3.15 30.18
N VAL A 156 -1.06 2.37 29.45
CA VAL A 156 -0.71 1.01 29.03
C VAL A 156 -0.19 1.02 27.60
N PHE A 157 0.79 0.17 27.30
CA PHE A 157 1.28 -0.02 25.94
C PHE A 157 1.15 -1.47 25.47
N TYR A 158 0.97 -1.62 24.16
CA TYR A 158 0.89 -2.90 23.45
C TYR A 158 2.04 -2.99 22.44
N LEU A 159 2.78 -4.09 22.47
CA LEU A 159 3.92 -4.32 21.59
C LEU A 159 3.45 -4.97 20.29
N ILE A 160 3.66 -4.27 19.18
CA ILE A 160 3.29 -4.75 17.85
C ILE A 160 4.51 -5.42 17.23
N ARG A 161 4.34 -6.64 16.70
CA ARG A 161 5.46 -7.52 16.30
C ARG A 161 5.47 -7.78 14.80
N CYS A 162 6.65 -8.08 14.28
CA CYS A 162 6.88 -8.26 12.85
C CYS A 162 6.17 -9.47 12.23
N CYS A 163 5.85 -10.51 13.01
CA CYS A 163 5.15 -11.74 12.61
C CYS A 163 5.90 -12.66 11.61
N VAL A 164 6.69 -12.10 10.71
CA VAL A 164 7.48 -12.83 9.71
C VAL A 164 8.89 -12.26 9.67
N ARG A 165 9.88 -13.11 9.37
CA ARG A 165 11.26 -12.66 9.14
C ARG A 165 11.33 -11.95 7.78
N GLY A 166 11.89 -10.75 7.75
CA GLY A 166 12.03 -10.01 6.51
C GLY A 166 12.60 -8.61 6.66
N VAL A 167 12.77 -7.95 5.52
CA VAL A 167 13.36 -6.63 5.44
C VAL A 167 12.25 -5.58 5.61
N MET A 168 12.33 -4.77 6.67
CA MET A 168 11.44 -3.63 6.88
C MET A 168 11.77 -2.54 5.86
N LEU A 169 10.75 -2.04 5.17
CA LEU A 169 10.88 -1.02 4.13
C LEU A 169 10.41 0.34 4.62
N GLU A 170 9.28 0.36 5.34
CA GLU A 170 8.63 1.58 5.78
C GLU A 170 7.82 1.30 7.06
N VAL A 171 7.73 2.29 7.92
CA VAL A 171 6.73 2.36 8.99
C VAL A 171 5.83 3.56 8.76
N ASN A 172 4.58 3.47 9.20
CA ASN A 172 3.62 4.55 9.01
C ASN A 172 3.85 5.69 10.01
N GLU A 173 4.77 6.61 9.67
CA GLU A 173 5.10 7.78 10.50
C GLU A 173 3.88 8.68 10.78
N ARG A 174 2.82 8.61 9.96
CA ARG A 174 1.59 9.37 10.19
C ARG A 174 0.93 9.01 11.51
N LEU A 175 1.10 7.77 12.00
CA LEU A 175 0.58 7.33 13.29
C LEU A 175 1.19 8.07 14.50
N ILE A 176 2.37 8.68 14.35
CA ILE A 176 2.98 9.52 15.39
C ILE A 176 2.14 10.79 15.59
N LYS A 177 1.59 11.34 14.51
CA LYS A 177 0.80 12.58 14.51
C LYS A 177 -0.70 12.31 14.69
N GLU A 178 -1.19 11.21 14.13
CA GLU A 178 -2.61 10.88 14.05
C GLU A 178 -2.85 9.41 14.48
N PRO A 179 -2.71 9.09 15.78
CA PRO A 179 -2.85 7.73 16.30
C PRO A 179 -4.29 7.17 16.17
N THR A 180 -5.29 8.05 16.04
CA THR A 180 -6.71 7.71 15.89
C THR A 180 -7.02 6.95 14.59
N LEU A 181 -6.10 6.96 13.61
CA LEU A 181 -6.20 6.14 12.40
C LEU A 181 -6.25 4.65 12.71
N LEU A 182 -5.60 4.21 13.80
CA LEU A 182 -5.67 2.81 14.22
C LEU A 182 -7.08 2.41 14.66
N ASN A 183 -7.88 3.33 15.20
CA ASN A 183 -9.25 3.03 15.60
C ASN A 183 -10.23 3.09 14.44
N THR A 184 -10.04 4.04 13.52
CA THR A 184 -11.02 4.34 12.46
C THR A 184 -10.72 3.64 11.15
N ARG A 185 -9.45 3.42 10.83
CA ARG A 185 -8.96 3.02 9.49
C ARG A 185 -7.79 2.04 9.57
N ALA A 186 -7.83 1.11 10.53
CA ALA A 186 -6.74 0.18 10.84
C ALA A 186 -6.23 -0.60 9.62
N ASP A 187 -7.13 -1.05 8.74
CA ASP A 187 -6.82 -1.85 7.56
C ASP A 187 -6.36 -1.00 6.36
N THR A 188 -6.40 0.33 6.44
CA THR A 188 -6.07 1.23 5.32
C THR A 188 -4.99 2.24 5.72
N GLU A 189 -5.40 3.44 6.13
CA GLU A 189 -4.45 4.51 6.49
C GLU A 189 -3.76 4.26 7.84
N GLY A 190 -4.30 3.34 8.66
CA GLY A 190 -3.77 2.94 9.95
C GLY A 190 -2.84 1.73 9.93
N HIS A 191 -2.32 1.31 8.77
CA HIS A 191 -1.34 0.22 8.74
C HIS A 191 -0.09 0.58 9.55
N ILE A 192 0.60 -0.41 10.10
CA ILE A 192 1.76 -0.21 10.97
C ILE A 192 3.05 -0.05 10.16
N GLY A 193 3.22 -0.87 9.12
CA GLY A 193 4.38 -0.79 8.26
C GLY A 193 4.36 -1.77 7.10
N ILE A 194 5.35 -1.63 6.25
CA ILE A 194 5.54 -2.41 5.03
C ILE A 194 6.88 -3.13 5.11
N MET A 195 6.87 -4.41 4.79
CA MET A 195 8.07 -5.23 4.76
C MET A 195 8.10 -6.19 3.59
N MET A 196 9.27 -6.76 3.34
CA MET A 196 9.48 -7.77 2.32
C MET A 196 10.20 -8.99 2.90
N PRO A 197 9.47 -10.07 3.21
CA PRO A 197 10.07 -11.35 3.56
C PRO A 197 10.70 -12.03 2.34
N SER A 198 11.69 -12.91 2.57
CA SER A 198 12.18 -13.80 1.51
C SER A 198 11.13 -14.88 1.20
N SER A 199 11.21 -15.50 0.02
CA SER A 199 10.29 -16.59 -0.35
C SER A 199 10.37 -17.77 0.62
N GLU A 200 11.58 -18.05 1.15
CA GLU A 200 11.80 -19.11 2.13
C GLU A 200 11.21 -18.75 3.50
N ASP A 201 11.51 -17.56 4.00
CA ASP A 201 10.98 -17.07 5.28
C ASP A 201 9.44 -17.02 5.25
N TRP A 202 8.87 -16.58 4.12
CA TRP A 202 7.43 -16.57 3.92
C TRP A 202 6.82 -17.98 3.96
N SER A 203 7.38 -18.94 3.20
CA SER A 203 6.88 -20.32 3.15
C SER A 203 6.88 -20.98 4.54
N ARG A 204 7.83 -20.58 5.40
CA ARG A 204 7.91 -21.05 6.78
C ARG A 204 6.83 -20.40 7.66
N ALA A 205 6.68 -19.08 7.56
CA ALA A 205 5.76 -18.32 8.40
C ALA A 205 4.28 -18.51 8.03
N CYS A 206 3.93 -18.61 6.74
CA CYS A 206 2.54 -18.69 6.31
C CYS A 206 1.82 -19.95 6.81
N LYS A 207 2.55 -20.98 7.26
CA LYS A 207 2.00 -22.20 7.85
C LYS A 207 1.35 -21.96 9.22
N THR A 208 1.74 -20.90 9.93
CA THR A 208 1.17 -20.54 11.23
C THR A 208 0.08 -19.48 11.11
N PHE A 209 -0.06 -18.86 9.94
CA PHE A 209 -1.08 -17.85 9.70
C PHE A 209 -2.41 -18.48 9.32
N LEU A 210 -3.48 -17.74 9.61
CA LEU A 210 -4.84 -18.12 9.33
C LEU A 210 -5.42 -17.29 8.19
N THR A 211 -6.46 -17.81 7.56
CA THR A 211 -7.31 -17.04 6.66
C THR A 211 -8.26 -16.14 7.45
N MET A 212 -8.85 -15.13 6.80
CA MET A 212 -9.85 -14.27 7.44
C MET A 212 -11.06 -15.05 7.97
N ASP A 213 -11.50 -16.10 7.27
CA ASP A 213 -12.64 -16.93 7.70
C ASP A 213 -12.31 -17.75 8.95
N GLN A 214 -11.09 -18.31 9.00
CA GLN A 214 -10.60 -19.01 10.18
C GLN A 214 -10.44 -18.07 11.37
N TYR A 215 -9.97 -16.84 11.13
CA TYR A 215 -9.90 -15.79 12.15
C TYR A 215 -11.29 -15.47 12.72
N LYS A 216 -12.27 -15.23 11.85
CA LYS A 216 -13.66 -14.96 12.24
C LYS A 216 -14.23 -16.09 13.09
N ALA A 217 -14.05 -17.34 12.66
CA ALA A 217 -14.49 -18.52 13.41
C ALA A 217 -13.79 -18.63 14.79
N ARG A 218 -12.48 -18.39 14.85
CA ARG A 218 -11.68 -18.43 16.09
C ARG A 218 -12.05 -17.35 17.09
N ARG A 219 -12.47 -16.18 16.61
CA ARG A 219 -12.85 -15.03 17.45
C ARG A 219 -14.35 -14.89 17.67
N GLY A 220 -15.16 -15.77 17.07
CA GLY A 220 -16.62 -15.71 17.17
C GLY A 220 -17.22 -14.47 16.51
N ILE A 221 -16.57 -13.97 15.45
CA ILE A 221 -17.02 -12.81 14.68
C ILE A 221 -17.85 -13.34 13.51
N VAL A 222 -19.12 -12.93 13.45
CA VAL A 222 -20.07 -13.31 12.39
C VAL A 222 -19.88 -12.42 11.16
#